data_AF-A0A2E5EG14-F1
#
_entry.id   AF-A0A2E5EG14-F1
#
_cell.length_a   1.000
_cell.length_b   1.000
_cell.length_c   1.000
_cell.angle_alpha   90.00
_cell.angle_beta   90.00
_cell.angle_gamma   90.00
#
_symmetry.space_group_name_H-M   'P 1'
#
loop_
_entity.id
_entity.type
_entity.pdbx_description
1 polymer ?
#
loop_
_entity_poly.entity_id
_entity_poly.type
_entity_poly.pdbx_seq_one_letter_code
_entity_poly.pdbx_strand_id
1 'polypeptide(L)'
;MPHLYDGPFDAITQDGKVLILKWKPETASMETKQFFESMVRLGELTIEADVHGILIDILDFRHKPTADVMAFREEHVIPIYNQTGIKRMAFLFPGESPGEATQDAGGDYEVQRFTSENEALTWAGRMPKFTEYPGVDHNCWDRAYRDPELIRWLFGQSR
;
A
#
# COMPACT_ATOMS: atom_id res chain seq x y z
N MET A 1 -11.93 -0.05 -5.23
CA MET A 1 -11.40 -1.00 -4.23
C MET A 1 -12.23 -0.87 -2.95
N PRO A 2 -12.50 -1.94 -2.18
CA PRO A 2 -13.17 -1.77 -0.90
C PRO A 2 -12.26 -0.96 0.06
N HIS A 3 -12.82 0.08 0.66
CA HIS A 3 -12.18 0.77 1.78
C HIS A 3 -12.30 -0.13 3.01
N LEU A 4 -11.16 -0.54 3.56
CA LEU A 4 -11.11 -1.20 4.87
C LEU A 4 -11.30 -0.17 5.99
N TYR A 5 -10.86 1.06 5.74
CA TYR A 5 -11.05 2.20 6.61
C TYR A 5 -11.03 3.51 5.80
N ASP A 6 -11.89 4.46 6.17
CA ASP A 6 -11.90 5.81 5.63
C ASP A 6 -12.17 6.82 6.76
N GLY A 7 -11.12 7.52 7.17
CA GLY A 7 -11.13 8.45 8.28
C GLY A 7 -10.91 9.91 7.88
N PRO A 8 -10.88 10.84 8.85
CA PRO A 8 -10.67 12.26 8.56
C PRO A 8 -9.28 12.55 7.98
N PHE A 9 -8.28 11.73 8.28
CA PHE A 9 -6.90 12.00 7.95
C PHE A 9 -6.24 10.98 7.04
N ASP A 10 -6.80 9.79 6.96
CA ASP A 10 -6.22 8.66 6.27
C ASP A 10 -7.32 7.74 5.74
N ALA A 11 -7.01 7.04 4.66
CA ALA A 11 -7.81 5.94 4.15
C ALA A 11 -6.92 4.72 3.94
N ILE A 12 -7.46 3.53 4.22
CA ILE A 12 -6.77 2.27 4.01
C ILE A 12 -7.63 1.44 3.05
N THR A 13 -7.04 1.09 1.91
CA THR A 13 -7.65 0.24 0.88
C THR A 13 -6.81 -0.99 0.63
N GLN A 14 -7.42 -2.03 0.07
CA GLN A 14 -6.71 -3.24 -0.34
C GLN A 14 -6.74 -3.42 -1.87
N ASP A 15 -5.57 -3.61 -2.46
CA ASP A 15 -5.38 -4.02 -3.86
C ASP A 15 -4.74 -5.41 -3.90
N GLY A 16 -5.59 -6.44 -4.02
CA GLY A 16 -5.14 -7.83 -3.98
C GLY A 16 -4.40 -8.16 -2.67
N LYS A 17 -3.09 -8.37 -2.78
CA LYS A 17 -2.19 -8.72 -1.66
C LYS A 17 -1.44 -7.52 -1.08
N VAL A 18 -1.83 -6.29 -1.45
CA VAL A 18 -1.21 -5.04 -0.99
C VAL A 18 -2.22 -4.19 -0.24
N LEU A 19 -1.90 -3.79 0.99
CA LEU A 19 -2.60 -2.69 1.67
C LEU A 19 -2.00 -1.35 1.27
N ILE A 20 -2.85 -0.36 1.07
CA ILE A 20 -2.45 0.99 0.70
C ILE A 20 -2.95 1.92 1.79
N LEU A 21 -2.02 2.55 2.53
CA LEU A 21 -2.31 3.65 3.42
C LEU A 21 -2.11 4.95 2.66
N LYS A 22 -3.17 5.74 2.52
CA LYS A 22 -3.11 7.08 1.97
C LYS A 22 -3.43 8.10 3.04
N TRP A 23 -2.44 8.92 3.39
CA TRP A 23 -2.68 10.10 4.20
C TRP A 23 -3.25 11.24 3.35
N LYS A 24 -4.19 11.98 3.92
CA LYS A 24 -4.90 13.08 3.27
C LYS A 24 -4.29 14.44 3.64
N PRO A 25 -4.57 15.51 2.87
CA PRO A 25 -4.10 16.87 3.18
C PRO A 25 -4.48 17.37 4.58
N GLU A 26 -5.58 16.89 5.13
CA GLU A 26 -6.09 17.19 6.48
C GLU A 26 -5.10 16.82 7.58
N THR A 27 -4.12 15.95 7.29
CA THR A 27 -3.00 15.65 8.21
C THR A 27 -2.22 16.90 8.65
N ALA A 28 -2.36 18.03 7.95
CA ALA A 28 -1.84 19.32 8.40
C ALA A 28 -2.32 19.73 9.81
N SER A 29 -3.50 19.28 10.24
CA SER A 29 -4.05 19.53 11.59
C SER A 29 -4.05 18.29 12.49
N MET A 30 -3.36 17.22 12.08
CA MET A 30 -3.29 15.98 12.86
C MET A 30 -2.40 16.15 14.09
N GLU A 31 -2.85 15.64 15.23
CA GLU A 31 -2.05 15.50 16.44
C GLU A 31 -1.14 14.26 16.39
N THR A 32 0.01 14.27 17.07
CA THR A 32 0.94 13.14 17.11
C THR A 32 0.27 11.83 17.54
N LYS A 33 -0.67 11.89 18.49
CA LYS A 33 -1.44 10.70 18.91
C LYS A 33 -2.24 10.09 17.75
N GLN A 34 -2.89 10.91 16.94
CA GLN A 34 -3.67 10.45 15.78
C GLN A 34 -2.77 9.88 14.68
N PHE A 35 -1.56 10.43 14.53
CA PHE A 35 -0.54 9.88 13.65
C PHE A 35 -0.10 8.48 14.09
N PHE A 36 0.13 8.29 15.39
CA PHE A 36 0.48 6.99 15.97
C PHE A 36 -0.66 5.97 15.84
N GLU A 37 -1.90 6.39 16.13
CA GLU A 37 -3.10 5.57 15.94
C GLU A 37 -3.26 5.13 14.47
N SER A 38 -2.91 5.99 13.50
CA SER A 38 -2.93 5.65 12.07
C SER A 38 -1.93 4.53 11.73
N MET A 39 -0.70 4.58 12.28
CA MET A 39 0.30 3.52 12.07
C MET A 39 -0.09 2.19 12.71
N VAL A 40 -0.63 2.22 13.94
CA VAL A 40 -1.11 1.02 14.63
C VAL A 40 -2.28 0.40 13.87
N ARG A 41 -3.25 1.21 13.43
CA ARG A 41 -4.40 0.75 12.64
C ARG A 41 -3.97 0.03 11.37
N LEU A 42 -2.98 0.56 10.65
CA LEU A 42 -2.44 -0.12 9.48
C LEU A 42 -1.87 -1.49 9.85
N GLY A 43 -1.05 -1.57 10.90
CA GLY A 43 -0.52 -2.85 11.38
C GLY A 43 -1.61 -3.85 11.76
N GLU A 44 -2.64 -3.42 12.50
CA GLU A 44 -3.76 -4.29 12.86
C GLU A 44 -4.48 -4.84 11.62
N LEU A 45 -4.74 -3.99 10.61
CA LEU A 45 -5.35 -4.43 9.36
C LEU A 45 -4.47 -5.40 8.57
N THR A 46 -3.14 -5.34 8.71
CA THR A 46 -2.25 -6.34 8.08
C THR A 46 -2.38 -7.74 8.67
N ILE A 47 -2.80 -7.86 9.94
CA ILE A 47 -3.10 -9.15 10.58
C ILE A 47 -4.35 -9.78 9.95
N GLU A 48 -5.36 -8.95 9.67
CA GLU A 48 -6.65 -9.41 9.17
C GLU A 48 -6.66 -9.69 7.65
N ALA A 49 -5.89 -8.93 6.86
CA ALA A 49 -6.09 -8.83 5.42
C ALA A 49 -5.33 -9.85 4.54
N ASP A 50 -4.57 -10.80 5.11
CA ASP A 50 -3.73 -11.78 4.39
C ASP A 50 -2.96 -11.14 3.23
N VAL A 51 -2.16 -10.11 3.56
CA VAL A 51 -1.39 -9.31 2.61
C VAL A 51 0.11 -9.62 2.68
N HIS A 52 0.79 -9.44 1.55
CA HIS A 52 2.24 -9.61 1.43
C HIS A 52 2.97 -8.27 1.25
N GLY A 53 2.23 -7.19 0.97
CA GLY A 53 2.79 -5.88 0.69
C GLY A 53 2.04 -4.75 1.36
N ILE A 54 2.75 -3.66 1.57
CA ILE A 54 2.20 -2.38 2.00
C ILE A 54 2.71 -1.29 1.06
N LEU A 55 1.82 -0.38 0.67
CA LEU A 55 2.17 0.90 0.09
C LEU A 55 1.78 2.02 1.06
N ILE A 56 2.74 2.86 1.42
CA ILE A 56 2.53 4.09 2.17
C ILE A 56 2.59 5.26 1.18
N ASP A 57 1.43 5.86 0.90
CA ASP A 57 1.29 7.05 0.05
C ASP A 57 1.46 8.32 0.90
N ILE A 58 2.58 9.02 0.66
CA ILE A 58 2.98 10.26 1.37
C ILE A 58 2.71 11.49 0.49
N LEU A 59 2.12 11.36 -0.70
CA LEU A 59 1.97 12.47 -1.66
C LEU A 59 1.27 13.70 -1.05
N ASP A 60 0.26 13.46 -0.22
CA ASP A 60 -0.55 14.50 0.42
C ASP A 60 -0.33 14.61 1.95
N PHE A 61 0.68 13.93 2.49
CA PHE A 61 0.96 13.94 3.93
C PHE A 61 1.58 15.28 4.37
N ARG A 62 0.96 15.92 5.37
CA ARG A 62 1.32 17.27 5.84
C ARG A 62 1.55 17.37 7.35
N HIS A 63 1.34 16.29 8.11
CA HIS A 63 1.72 16.27 9.52
C HIS A 63 3.24 16.37 9.64
N LYS A 64 3.74 16.93 10.75
CA LYS A 64 5.17 17.04 11.04
C LYS A 64 5.54 16.04 12.14
N PRO A 65 6.08 14.87 11.77
CA PRO A 65 6.41 13.84 12.75
C PRO A 65 7.44 14.38 13.76
N THR A 66 7.24 14.03 15.03
CA THR A 66 8.14 14.37 16.13
C THR A 66 9.30 13.37 16.22
N ALA A 67 10.34 13.69 17.01
CA ALA A 67 11.55 12.85 17.09
C ALA A 67 11.33 11.46 17.71
N ASP A 68 10.21 11.27 18.41
CA ASP A 68 9.78 10.04 19.07
C ASP A 68 9.18 9.00 18.11
N VAL A 69 8.90 9.35 16.86
CA VAL A 69 8.22 8.47 15.89
C VAL A 69 8.99 7.18 15.66
N MET A 70 10.32 7.23 15.59
CA MET A 70 11.14 6.02 15.37
C MET A 70 11.04 5.08 16.58
N ALA A 71 11.20 5.61 17.81
CA ALA A 71 11.06 4.82 19.03
C ALA A 71 9.65 4.22 19.16
N PHE A 72 8.62 5.00 18.85
CA PHE A 72 7.23 4.52 18.84
C PHE A 72 7.04 3.38 17.84
N ARG A 73 7.61 3.49 16.62
CA ARG A 73 7.53 2.43 15.61
C ARG A 73 8.20 1.15 16.11
N GLU A 74 9.40 1.25 16.66
CA GLU A 74 10.15 0.10 17.19
C GLU A 74 9.40 -0.61 18.32
N GLU A 75 8.80 0.15 19.24
CA GLU A 75 8.10 -0.43 20.39
C GLU A 75 6.71 -0.99 20.03
N HIS A 76 5.97 -0.33 19.14
CA HIS A 76 4.53 -0.62 18.96
C HIS A 76 4.14 -1.07 17.56
N VAL A 77 4.86 -0.70 16.52
CA VAL A 77 4.42 -0.91 15.12
C VAL A 77 5.18 -2.05 14.46
N ILE A 78 6.52 -2.07 14.54
CA ILE A 78 7.36 -3.11 13.95
C ILE A 78 7.01 -4.52 14.50
N PRO A 79 6.76 -4.72 15.82
CA PRO A 79 6.37 -6.02 16.32
C PRO A 79 5.07 -6.56 15.72
N ILE A 80 4.14 -5.68 15.34
CA ILE A 80 2.90 -6.04 14.67
C ILE A 80 3.22 -6.57 13.27
N TYR A 81 3.98 -5.80 12.49
CA TYR A 81 4.39 -6.20 11.13
C TYR A 81 5.16 -7.52 11.09
N ASN A 82 6.06 -7.76 12.04
CA ASN A 82 6.84 -9.00 12.12
C ASN A 82 6.00 -10.24 12.44
N GLN A 83 4.77 -10.07 12.92
CA GLN A 83 3.83 -11.17 13.16
C GLN A 83 2.95 -11.46 11.93
N THR A 84 3.11 -10.69 10.84
CA THR A 84 2.25 -10.77 9.66
C THR A 84 2.97 -11.42 8.47
N GLY A 85 2.21 -11.63 7.39
CA GLY A 85 2.74 -12.17 6.12
C GLY A 85 3.47 -11.14 5.25
N ILE A 86 3.64 -9.89 5.69
CA ILE A 86 4.25 -8.86 4.85
C ILE A 86 5.71 -9.16 4.53
N LYS A 87 6.12 -8.82 3.31
CA LYS A 87 7.48 -8.99 2.80
C LYS A 87 8.07 -7.69 2.29
N ARG A 88 7.22 -6.73 1.92
CA ARG A 88 7.63 -5.49 1.26
C ARG A 88 6.80 -4.30 1.72
N MET A 89 7.48 -3.20 2.04
CA MET A 89 6.88 -1.91 2.36
C MET A 89 7.42 -0.85 1.39
N ALA A 90 6.55 -0.40 0.50
CA ALA A 90 6.85 0.65 -0.47
C ALA A 90 6.42 2.01 0.10
N PHE A 91 7.24 3.03 -0.11
CA PHE A 91 6.90 4.41 0.20
C PHE A 91 6.83 5.24 -1.09
N LEU A 92 5.69 5.87 -1.34
CA LEU A 92 5.48 6.75 -2.49
C LEU A 92 5.66 8.21 -2.08
N PHE A 93 6.63 8.89 -2.69
CA PHE A 93 6.99 10.28 -2.40
C PHE A 93 6.68 11.25 -3.55
N PRO A 94 6.39 12.52 -3.25
CA PRO A 94 6.28 13.55 -4.28
C PRO A 94 7.69 13.97 -4.76
N GLY A 95 8.02 13.70 -6.02
CA GLY A 95 9.29 14.11 -6.63
C GLY A 95 10.50 13.26 -6.22
N GLU A 96 11.72 13.78 -6.37
CA GLU A 96 12.94 13.05 -5.98
C GLU A 96 13.01 12.85 -4.46
N SER A 97 13.06 11.58 -4.02
CA SER A 97 13.24 11.23 -2.61
C SER A 97 14.65 11.64 -2.14
N PRO A 98 14.80 12.38 -1.03
CA PRO A 98 16.12 12.63 -0.44
C PRO A 98 16.63 11.34 0.21
N GLY A 99 17.50 10.63 -0.50
CA GLY A 99 18.29 9.50 0.01
C GLY A 99 17.62 8.13 -0.09
N GLU A 100 18.40 7.12 0.32
CA GLU A 100 18.00 5.71 0.36
C GLU A 100 16.85 5.46 1.35
N ALA A 101 16.06 4.43 1.07
CA ALA A 101 15.05 3.94 2.00
C ALA A 101 15.72 3.50 3.30
N THR A 102 15.35 4.11 4.42
CA THR A 102 15.82 3.66 5.72
C THR A 102 15.03 2.40 6.10
N GLN A 103 15.71 1.26 6.11
CA GLN A 103 15.16 0.02 6.63
C GLN A 103 14.81 0.20 8.11
N ASP A 104 13.60 -0.24 8.49
CA ASP A 104 13.19 -0.27 9.89
C ASP A 104 14.08 -1.26 10.66
N ALA A 105 14.70 -0.80 11.75
CA ALA A 105 15.56 -1.64 12.58
C ALA A 105 14.76 -2.81 13.16
N GLY A 106 15.14 -4.04 12.79
CA GLY A 106 14.46 -5.26 13.25
C GLY A 106 13.19 -5.64 12.48
N GLY A 107 12.85 -4.97 11.38
CA GLY A 107 11.76 -5.40 10.49
C GLY A 107 12.14 -6.61 9.62
N ASP A 108 11.25 -7.62 9.54
CA ASP A 108 11.42 -8.83 8.68
C ASP A 108 10.81 -8.63 7.26
N TYR A 109 10.95 -7.43 6.72
CA TYR A 109 10.43 -7.04 5.41
C TYR A 109 11.37 -6.04 4.74
N GLU A 110 11.38 -6.04 3.41
CA GLU A 110 12.16 -5.09 2.62
C GLU A 110 11.45 -3.72 2.58
N VAL A 111 12.23 -2.63 2.61
CA VAL A 111 11.71 -1.27 2.45
C VAL A 111 12.30 -0.62 1.21
N GLN A 112 11.45 -0.02 0.37
CA GLN A 112 11.91 0.74 -0.80
C GLN A 112 11.06 2.00 -1.03
N ARG A 113 11.68 3.01 -1.65
CA ARG A 113 11.03 4.28 -2.02
C ARG A 113 10.79 4.34 -3.52
N PHE A 114 9.70 4.99 -3.90
CA PHE A 114 9.24 5.14 -5.28
C PHE A 114 8.67 6.54 -5.51
N THR A 115 8.68 6.96 -6.76
CA THR A 115 8.00 8.17 -7.25
C THR A 115 6.87 7.84 -8.23
N SER A 116 6.78 6.58 -8.66
CA SER A 116 5.74 6.01 -9.51
C SER A 116 4.89 5.04 -8.69
N GLU A 117 3.60 5.35 -8.54
CA GLU A 117 2.65 4.48 -7.85
C GLU A 117 2.61 3.08 -8.47
N ASN A 118 2.66 2.99 -9.80
CA ASN A 118 2.62 1.73 -10.52
C ASN A 118 3.84 0.84 -10.19
N GLU A 119 5.03 1.44 -10.11
CA GLU A 119 6.25 0.71 -9.73
C GLU A 119 6.21 0.30 -8.26
N ALA A 120 5.75 1.21 -7.38
CA ALA A 120 5.61 0.95 -5.95
C ALA A 120 4.68 -0.23 -5.67
N LEU A 121 3.49 -0.22 -6.28
CA LEU A 121 2.51 -1.29 -6.13
C LEU A 121 3.02 -2.61 -6.70
N THR A 122 3.63 -2.57 -7.89
CA THR A 122 4.17 -3.79 -8.52
C THR A 122 5.27 -4.40 -7.66
N TRP A 123 6.19 -3.57 -7.15
CA TRP A 123 7.24 -4.03 -6.26
C TRP A 123 6.69 -4.57 -4.93
N ALA A 124 5.70 -3.89 -4.33
CA ALA A 124 5.01 -4.34 -3.13
C ALA A 124 4.24 -5.67 -3.31
N GLY A 125 4.12 -6.18 -4.53
CA GLY A 125 3.52 -7.49 -4.82
C GLY A 125 2.10 -7.40 -5.36
N ARG A 126 1.68 -6.24 -5.88
CA ARG A 126 0.45 -6.15 -6.66
C ARG A 126 0.56 -7.07 -7.86
N MET A 127 -0.29 -8.09 -7.89
CA MET A 127 -0.36 -9.01 -9.01
C MET A 127 -1.48 -8.56 -9.96
N PRO A 128 -1.16 -8.02 -11.14
CA PRO A 128 -2.19 -7.80 -12.14
C PRO A 128 -2.83 -9.14 -12.51
N LYS A 129 -4.15 -9.14 -12.75
CA LYS A 129 -4.80 -10.30 -13.37
C LYS A 129 -4.18 -10.51 -14.75
N PHE A 130 -3.59 -11.69 -14.95
CA PHE A 130 -2.94 -12.08 -16.20
C PHE A 130 -3.59 -13.34 -16.73
N THR A 131 -3.96 -13.30 -18.01
CA THR A 131 -4.52 -14.45 -18.74
C THR A 131 -3.75 -14.59 -20.04
N GLU A 132 -3.01 -15.69 -20.15
CA GLU A 132 -2.40 -16.09 -21.41
C GLU A 132 -3.36 -17.00 -22.17
N TYR A 133 -3.57 -16.73 -23.46
CA TYR A 133 -4.39 -17.58 -24.33
C TYR A 133 -3.46 -18.47 -25.17
N PRO A 134 -3.33 -19.77 -24.86
CA PRO A 134 -2.38 -20.64 -25.54
C PRO A 134 -2.68 -20.75 -27.03
N GLY A 135 -1.63 -20.72 -27.85
CA GLY A 135 -1.71 -20.92 -29.30
C GLY A 135 -2.37 -19.77 -30.06
N VAL A 136 -2.41 -18.56 -29.48
CA VAL A 136 -2.88 -17.34 -30.15
C VAL A 136 -1.72 -16.36 -30.28
N ASP A 137 -1.47 -15.90 -31.50
CA ASP A 137 -0.45 -14.90 -31.82
C ASP A 137 -1.09 -13.49 -31.87
N HIS A 138 -0.90 -12.72 -32.95
CA HIS A 138 -1.74 -11.54 -33.23
C HIS A 138 -3.23 -11.96 -33.25
N ASN A 139 -4.11 -11.24 -32.56
CA ASN A 139 -5.56 -11.50 -32.31
C ASN A 139 -5.94 -12.15 -30.96
N CYS A 140 -5.09 -12.11 -29.93
CA CYS A 140 -5.48 -12.53 -28.58
C CYS A 140 -6.67 -11.73 -28.01
N TRP A 141 -6.90 -10.51 -28.49
CA TRP A 141 -8.00 -9.64 -28.08
C TRP A 141 -9.40 -10.20 -28.43
N ASP A 142 -9.54 -11.00 -29.48
CA ASP A 142 -10.85 -11.59 -29.83
C ASP A 142 -11.35 -12.54 -28.74
N ARG A 143 -10.43 -13.27 -28.08
CA ARG A 143 -10.78 -14.12 -26.93
C ARG A 143 -11.01 -13.28 -25.69
N ALA A 144 -10.16 -12.29 -25.45
CA ALA A 144 -10.32 -11.37 -24.32
C ALA A 144 -11.70 -10.68 -24.34
N TYR A 145 -12.12 -10.11 -25.47
CA TYR A 145 -13.43 -9.45 -25.57
C TYR A 145 -14.63 -10.40 -25.49
N ARG A 146 -14.40 -11.71 -25.71
CA ARG A 146 -15.42 -12.74 -25.53
C ARG A 146 -15.42 -13.34 -24.12
N ASP A 147 -14.46 -12.98 -23.27
CA ASP A 147 -14.40 -13.43 -21.89
C ASP A 147 -15.40 -12.63 -21.02
N PRO A 148 -16.51 -13.24 -20.56
CA PRO A 148 -17.47 -12.55 -19.73
C PRO A 148 -16.93 -12.20 -18.34
N GLU A 149 -15.87 -12.86 -17.85
CA GLU A 149 -15.21 -12.48 -16.60
C GLU A 149 -14.42 -11.19 -16.77
N LEU A 150 -13.67 -11.03 -17.87
CA LEU A 150 -12.98 -9.77 -18.19
C LEU A 150 -13.97 -8.61 -18.26
N ILE A 151 -15.09 -8.78 -18.98
CA ILE A 151 -16.12 -7.74 -19.12
C ILE A 151 -16.73 -7.40 -17.76
N ARG A 152 -17.08 -8.40 -16.94
CA ARG A 152 -17.61 -8.16 -15.59
C ARG A 152 -16.62 -7.44 -14.70
N TRP A 153 -15.35 -7.83 -14.75
CA TRP A 153 -14.30 -7.16 -13.99
C TRP A 153 -14.12 -5.70 -14.46
N LEU A 154 -14.04 -5.46 -15.78
CA LEU A 154 -13.80 -4.13 -16.35
C LEU A 154 -14.88 -3.13 -15.94
N PHE A 155 -16.16 -3.52 -16.01
CA PHE A 155 -17.28 -2.66 -15.63
C PHE A 155 -17.60 -2.68 -14.12
N GLY A 156 -16.95 -3.55 -13.35
CA GLY A 156 -17.04 -3.57 -11.88
C GLY A 156 -16.07 -2.61 -11.19
N GLN A 157 -15.20 -1.92 -11.95
CA GLN A 157 -14.25 -0.96 -11.37
C GLN A 157 -14.99 0.33 -10.93
N SER A 158 -14.62 0.86 -9.77
CA SER A 158 -15.10 2.12 -9.21
C SER A 158 -13.90 3.04 -8.95
N ARG A 159 -14.10 4.35 -9.12
CA ARG A 159 -13.08 5.39 -8.90
C ARG A 159 -13.04 5.82 -7.44
#